data_AF-F3GNS1-F1
#
_entry.id   AF-F3GNS1-F1
#
_cell.length_a   1.000
_cell.length_b   1.000
_cell.length_c   1.000
_cell.angle_alpha   90.00
_cell.angle_beta   90.00
_cell.angle_gamma   90.00
#
_symmetry.space_group_name_H-M   'P 1'
#
loop_
_entity.id
_entity.type
_entity.pdbx_description
1 polymer ?
#
loop_
_entity_poly.entity_id
_entity_poly.type
_entity_poly.pdbx_seq_one_letter_code
_entity_poly.pdbx_strand_id
1 'polypeptide(L)' 'KKHQLRVHMAALGAAICNDPFYPDVAKDPVDDYRNPLKLLASSLRFVDPLNGEQRHFESLLQLDW' A
#
# COMPACT_ATOMS: atom_id res chain seq x y z
N LYS A 1 0.13 -8.74 -8.87
CA LYS A 1 1.41 -8.05 -9.20
C LYS A 1 1.97 -7.46 -7.90
N LYS A 2 3.26 -7.62 -7.60
CA LYS A 2 3.87 -7.04 -6.39
C LYS A 2 4.17 -5.55 -6.60
N HIS A 3 3.99 -4.73 -5.56
CA HIS A 3 4.32 -3.30 -5.51
C HIS A 3 3.72 -2.42 -6.62
N GLN A 4 2.63 -2.86 -7.25
CA GLN A 4 2.08 -2.21 -8.45
C GLN A 4 1.75 -0.73 -8.22
N LEU A 5 1.05 -0.42 -7.13
CA LEU A 5 0.69 0.97 -6.82
C LEU A 5 1.92 1.84 -6.58
N ARG A 6 2.90 1.34 -5.82
CA ARG A 6 4.14 2.04 -5.48
C ARG A 6 4.94 2.44 -6.72
N VAL A 7 5.14 1.51 -7.65
CA VAL A 7 5.81 1.75 -8.94
C VAL A 7 5.05 2.78 -9.77
N HIS A 8 3.73 2.63 -9.89
CA HIS A 8 2.92 3.55 -10.71
C HIS A 8 2.93 4.97 -10.15
N MET A 9 2.79 5.13 -8.84
CA MET A 9 2.82 6.44 -8.19
C MET A 9 4.18 7.12 -8.35
N ALA A 10 5.28 6.38 -8.18
CA ALA A 10 6.62 6.90 -8.45
C ALA A 10 6.82 7.31 -9.92
N ALA A 11 6.36 6.49 -10.87
CA ALA A 11 6.43 6.80 -12.30
C ALA A 11 5.62 8.05 -12.70
N LEU A 12 4.57 8.38 -11.95
CA LEU A 12 3.76 9.58 -12.13
C LEU A 12 4.36 10.84 -11.48
N GLY A 13 5.52 10.73 -10.82
CA GLY A 13 6.13 11.83 -10.06
C GLY A 13 5.42 12.12 -8.72
N ALA A 14 4.53 11.24 -8.28
CA ALA A 14 3.77 11.34 -7.04
C ALA A 14 4.10 10.17 -6.12
N ALA A 15 5.38 9.95 -5.84
CA ALA A 15 5.85 8.83 -5.02
C ALA A 15 5.18 8.80 -3.63
N ILE A 16 4.95 7.61 -3.11
CA ILE A 16 4.31 7.42 -1.80
C ILE A 16 5.31 7.85 -0.71
N CYS A 17 4.82 8.57 0.31
CA CYS A 17 5.65 9.01 1.42
C CYS A 17 6.30 7.82 2.15
N ASN A 18 7.58 7.98 2.46
CA ASN A 18 8.42 6.98 3.13
C ASN A 18 8.53 5.65 2.36
N ASP A 19 8.40 5.65 1.03
CA ASP A 19 8.69 4.45 0.23
C ASP A 19 10.21 4.22 0.15
N PRO A 20 10.76 3.12 0.70
CA PRO A 20 12.20 2.90 0.72
C PRO A 20 12.74 2.30 -0.59
N PHE A 21 11.87 1.96 -1.55
CA PHE A 21 12.26 1.31 -2.81
C PHE A 21 12.06 2.18 -4.05
N TYR A 22 11.27 3.26 -3.96
CA TYR A 22 10.94 4.09 -5.10
C TYR A 22 11.10 5.58 -4.75
N PRO A 23 11.59 6.41 -5.70
CA PRO A 23 11.88 6.07 -7.10
C PRO A 23 13.18 5.27 -7.31
N ASP A 24 14.13 5.37 -6.40
CA ASP A 24 15.42 4.68 -6.48
C ASP A 24 15.33 3.28 -5.86
N VAL A 25 15.49 2.25 -6.71
CA VAL A 25 15.48 0.85 -6.27
C VAL A 25 16.75 0.56 -5.45
N ALA A 26 16.70 0.83 -4.15
CA ALA A 26 17.74 0.46 -3.22
C ALA A 26 17.91 -1.08 -3.24
N LYS A 27 19.16 -1.55 -3.38
CA LYS A 27 19.47 -2.99 -3.40
C LYS A 27 19.22 -3.65 -2.03
N ASP A 28 19.37 -2.89 -0.95
CA ASP A 28 19.15 -3.32 0.44
C ASP A 28 18.42 -2.21 1.21
N PRO A 29 17.08 -2.08 1.07
CA PRO A 29 16.33 -1.11 1.84
C PRO A 29 16.33 -1.53 3.30
N VAL A 30 16.78 -0.63 4.17
CA VAL A 30 16.64 -0.79 5.61
C VAL A 30 15.18 -0.47 5.97
N ASP A 31 14.52 -1.39 6.67
CA ASP A 31 13.20 -1.11 7.24
C ASP A 31 13.31 -0.03 8.32
N ASP A 32 13.06 1.23 7.95
CA ASP A 32 12.98 2.33 8.90
C ASP A 32 11.59 2.39 9.54
N TYR A 33 11.38 1.61 10.60
CA TYR A 33 10.12 1.59 11.35
C TYR A 33 9.76 2.95 11.99
N ARG A 34 10.70 3.90 12.06
CA ARG A 34 10.42 5.27 12.52
C ARG A 34 9.64 6.09 11.49
N ASN A 35 9.82 5.77 10.21
CA ASN A 35 9.14 6.42 9.09
C ASN A 35 8.47 5.35 8.23
N PRO A 36 7.34 4.76 8.67
CA PRO A 36 6.70 3.70 7.93
C PRO A 36 6.11 4.22 6.62
N LEU A 37 6.08 3.33 5.61
CA LEU A 37 5.42 3.55 4.32
C LEU A 37 3.98 4.05 4.54
N LYS A 38 3.64 5.20 3.98
CA LYS A 38 2.29 5.79 4.08
C LYS A 38 1.35 5.22 3.04
N LEU A 39 1.13 3.91 3.10
CA LEU A 39 0.19 3.19 2.23
C LEU A 39 -0.70 2.27 3.06
N LEU A 40 -2.00 2.55 3.05
CA LEU A 40 -3.00 1.80 3.79
C LEU A 40 -4.06 1.20 2.85
N ALA A 41 -4.33 -0.09 3.01
CA ALA A 41 -5.53 -0.70 2.45
C ALA A 41 -6.75 -0.29 3.28
N SER A 42 -7.46 0.76 2.87
CA SER A 42 -8.57 1.35 3.63
C SER A 42 -9.84 0.49 3.59
N SER A 43 -10.11 -0.19 2.48
CA SER A 43 -11.30 -1.03 2.33
C SER A 43 -11.04 -2.22 1.41
N LEU A 44 -11.75 -3.31 1.64
CA LEU A 44 -11.76 -4.50 0.77
C LEU A 44 -13.20 -4.93 0.51
N ARG A 45 -13.55 -5.14 -0.77
CA ARG A 45 -14.85 -5.64 -1.18
C ARG A 45 -14.69 -6.80 -2.16
N PHE A 46 -15.43 -7.87 -1.94
CA PHE A 46 -15.47 -9.03 -2.82
C PHE A 46 -16.78 -9.80 -2.66
N VAL A 47 -17.03 -10.71 -3.60
CA VAL A 47 -18.12 -11.70 -3.49
C VAL A 47 -17.55 -12.92 -2.77
N ASP A 48 -18.15 -13.28 -1.65
CA ASP A 48 -17.78 -14.45 -0.86
C ASP A 48 -17.88 -15.71 -1.72
N PRO A 49 -16.79 -16.44 -1.96
CA PRO A 49 -16.79 -17.59 -2.87
C PRO A 49 -17.58 -18.79 -2.32
N LEU A 50 -17.94 -18.80 -1.03
CA LEU A 50 -18.65 -19.93 -0.42
C LEU A 50 -20.17 -19.81 -0.55
N ASN A 51 -20.71 -18.59 -0.46
CA ASN A 51 -22.16 -18.36 -0.45
C ASN A 51 -22.65 -17.28 -1.43
N GLY A 52 -21.74 -16.61 -2.15
CA GLY A 52 -22.07 -15.59 -3.14
C GLY A 52 -22.48 -14.22 -2.56
N GLU A 53 -22.37 -14.02 -1.24
CA GLU A 53 -22.73 -12.75 -0.61
C GLU A 53 -21.67 -11.67 -0.86
N GLN A 54 -22.09 -10.41 -0.98
CA GLN A 54 -21.15 -9.30 -1.01
C GLN A 54 -20.56 -9.07 0.39
N ARG A 55 -19.23 -9.12 0.49
CA ARG A 55 -18.50 -8.79 1.71
C ARG A 55 -17.80 -7.45 1.55
N HIS A 56 -17.85 -6.66 2.61
CA HIS A 56 -17.17 -5.37 2.69
C HIS A 56 -16.50 -5.25 4.05
N PHE A 57 -15.22 -4.89 4.04
CA PHE A 57 -14.41 -4.67 5.23
C PHE A 57 -13.74 -3.31 5.13
N GLU A 58 -13.65 -2.62 6.27
CA GLU A 58 -12.95 -1.35 6.41
C GLU A 58 -11.80 -1.52 7.41
N SER A 59 -10.69 -0.84 7.15
CA SER A 59 -9.57 -0.82 8.08
C SER A 59 -9.86 0.14 9.24
N LEU A 60 -9.47 -0.26 10.44
CA LEU A 60 -9.51 0.60 11.63
C LEU A 60 -8.24 1.45 11.80
N LEU A 61 -7.26 1.29 10.91
CA LEU A 61 -6.03 2.09 10.91
C LEU A 61 -6.24 3.42 10.20
N GLN A 62 -5.41 4.41 10.54
CA GLN A 62 -5.33 5.69 9.84
C GLN A 62 -3.87 5.98 9.48
N LEU A 63 -3.66 6.80 8.45
CA LEU A 63 -2.34 7.32 8.13
C LEU A 63 -2.10 8.57 8.98
N ASP A 64 -1.09 8.52 9.84
CA ASP A 64 -0.58 9.71 10.52
C ASP A 64 0.19 10.56 9.50
N TRP A 65 -0.01 11.88 9.50
CA TRP A 65 0.62 12.82 8.55
C TRP A 65 1.69 13.66 9.22
#